data_AF-A0A9Q2LES9-F1
#
_entry.id   AF-A0A9Q2LES9-F1
#
_cell.length_a   1.000
_cell.length_b   1.000
_cell.length_c   1.000
_cell.angle_alpha   90.00
_cell.angle_beta   90.00
_cell.angle_gamma   90.00
#
_symmetry.space_group_name_H-M   'P 1'
#
loop_
_entity.id
_entity.type
_entity.pdbx_description
1 polymer ?
#
loop_
_entity_poly.entity_id
_entity_poly.type
_entity_poly.pdbx_seq_one_letter_code
_entity_poly.pdbx_strand_id
1 'polypeptide(L)'
;MSTNRQTGQNNSPTSSAQISKGRRPIVAIPCDIKMMGPHPFHSVGEKYIHAINQGSQCLPWLVPSLPNPIELDDIFQQSDGIFLTGSWSNVHPKHYDGPEARDGVLLDEQRDNLALPLIREAVARSVPLFAVCRGFQEMNVAYGGSLHQHIHEVPSEPGYAPRFDHREDKDAPLDVQYGPAHSVTLKEKGILATLTGTTEIEVNS
;
A
#
# COMPACT_ATOMS: atom_id res chain seq x y z
N MET A 1 61.42 -14.72 31.66
CA MET A 1 60.67 -13.45 31.85
C MET A 1 59.86 -13.27 30.57
N SER A 2 58.55 -13.58 30.58
CA SER A 2 57.43 -12.62 30.73
C SER A 2 57.44 -11.54 29.63
N THR A 3 56.41 -11.28 28.82
CA THR A 3 54.96 -11.55 28.89
C THR A 3 54.29 -11.36 27.51
N ASN A 4 53.19 -12.09 27.31
CA ASN A 4 52.11 -11.86 26.34
C ASN A 4 51.52 -10.43 26.36
N ARG A 5 51.03 -9.95 25.21
CA ARG A 5 49.77 -9.18 25.08
C ARG A 5 49.23 -9.23 23.64
N GLN A 6 48.15 -9.98 23.46
CA GLN A 6 47.12 -9.75 22.43
C GLN A 6 46.32 -8.48 22.79
N THR A 7 45.73 -7.82 21.80
CA THR A 7 44.27 -7.56 21.66
C THR A 7 44.03 -6.38 20.71
N GLY A 8 43.06 -6.51 19.79
CA GLY A 8 42.48 -5.35 19.10
C GLY A 8 41.93 -5.63 17.71
N GLN A 9 41.04 -6.62 17.54
CA GLN A 9 40.18 -6.70 16.37
C GLN A 9 39.20 -5.52 16.37
N ASN A 10 39.18 -4.75 15.29
CA ASN A 10 38.14 -3.74 15.03
C ASN A 10 36.84 -4.45 14.62
N ASN A 11 35.86 -4.44 15.51
CA ASN A 11 34.48 -4.80 15.22
C ASN A 11 33.77 -3.61 14.58
N SER A 12 33.47 -3.72 13.28
CA SER A 12 32.48 -2.89 12.59
C SER A 12 31.07 -3.39 12.91
N PRO A 13 30.13 -2.54 13.38
CA PRO A 13 28.74 -2.94 13.57
C PRO A 13 27.90 -2.50 12.37
N THR A 14 27.34 -3.45 11.64
CA THR A 14 25.88 -3.59 11.47
C THR A 14 25.64 -4.77 10.54
N SER A 15 25.31 -5.88 11.19
CA SER A 15 24.73 -7.07 10.56
C SER A 15 23.55 -6.64 9.70
N SER A 16 23.68 -6.80 8.38
CA SER A 16 22.51 -7.06 7.56
C SER A 16 21.79 -8.24 8.21
N ALA A 17 20.49 -8.11 8.46
CA ALA A 17 19.68 -9.22 8.89
C ALA A 17 19.86 -10.32 7.84
N GLN A 18 20.57 -11.39 8.19
CA GLN A 18 20.61 -12.59 7.37
C GLN A 18 19.19 -13.13 7.34
N ILE A 19 18.45 -12.82 6.27
CA ILE A 19 17.21 -13.52 5.95
C ILE A 19 17.60 -15.00 5.89
N SER A 20 17.03 -15.79 6.80
CA SER A 20 17.33 -17.21 6.94
C SER A 20 17.28 -17.91 5.58
N LYS A 21 18.03 -19.02 5.41
CA LYS A 21 17.93 -19.95 4.25
C LYS A 21 16.54 -20.64 4.18
N GLY A 22 15.45 -19.88 4.24
CA GLY A 22 14.07 -20.30 4.03
C GLY A 22 13.56 -19.81 2.68
N ARG A 23 12.41 -20.34 2.23
CA ARG A 23 11.71 -19.82 1.05
C ARG A 23 11.45 -18.31 1.22
N ARG A 24 11.51 -17.55 0.14
CA ARG A 24 11.12 -16.13 0.15
C ARG A 24 9.67 -16.03 0.66
N PRO A 25 9.34 -15.07 1.55
CA PRO A 25 7.95 -14.83 1.94
C PRO A 25 7.10 -14.53 0.71
N ILE A 26 5.90 -15.09 0.65
CA ILE A 26 4.94 -14.88 -0.44
C ILE A 26 4.01 -13.75 -0.02
N VAL A 27 3.93 -12.70 -0.83
CA VAL A 27 3.04 -11.56 -0.58
C VAL A 27 1.92 -11.58 -1.60
N ALA A 28 0.69 -11.76 -1.12
CA ALA A 28 -0.51 -11.70 -1.94
C ALA A 28 -0.84 -10.25 -2.31
N ILE A 29 -1.11 -10.01 -3.59
CA ILE A 29 -1.41 -8.71 -4.16
C ILE A 29 -2.73 -8.83 -4.95
N PRO A 30 -3.86 -8.35 -4.40
CA PRO A 30 -5.12 -8.31 -5.13
C PRO A 30 -5.00 -7.53 -6.43
N CYS A 31 -5.47 -8.12 -7.52
CA CYS A 31 -5.46 -7.49 -8.84
C CYS A 31 -6.57 -6.45 -9.00
N ASP A 32 -6.29 -5.40 -9.75
CA ASP A 32 -7.32 -4.57 -10.37
C ASP A 32 -7.97 -5.30 -11.55
N ILE A 33 -9.22 -4.96 -11.86
CA ILE A 33 -9.87 -5.28 -13.13
C ILE A 33 -9.72 -4.09 -14.08
N LYS A 34 -9.03 -4.32 -15.18
CA LYS A 34 -8.85 -3.32 -16.25
C LYS A 34 -9.35 -3.85 -17.57
N MET A 35 -10.02 -2.98 -18.32
CA MET A 35 -10.46 -3.29 -19.68
C MET A 35 -9.28 -3.08 -20.64
N MET A 36 -8.92 -4.12 -21.38
CA MET A 36 -8.05 -4.00 -22.56
C MET A 36 -8.87 -4.36 -23.79
N GLY A 37 -9.26 -3.32 -24.54
CA GLY A 37 -10.32 -3.45 -25.52
C GLY A 37 -11.64 -3.87 -24.84
N PRO A 38 -12.37 -4.87 -25.37
CA PRO A 38 -13.65 -5.30 -24.80
C PRO A 38 -13.51 -6.36 -23.69
N HIS A 39 -12.28 -6.74 -23.30
CA HIS A 39 -12.04 -7.85 -22.38
C HIS A 39 -11.49 -7.38 -21.02
N PRO A 40 -11.97 -7.96 -19.91
CA PRO A 40 -11.42 -7.67 -18.59
C PRO A 40 -10.12 -8.45 -18.36
N PHE A 41 -9.18 -7.80 -17.68
CA PHE A 41 -7.91 -8.38 -17.27
C PHE A 41 -7.63 -8.08 -15.81
N HIS A 42 -7.15 -9.09 -15.09
CA HIS A 42 -6.61 -8.95 -13.75
C HIS A 42 -5.19 -8.42 -13.86
N SER A 43 -4.91 -7.26 -13.27
CA SER A 43 -3.64 -6.56 -13.46
C SER A 43 -3.13 -5.93 -12.18
N VAL A 44 -1.81 -5.82 -12.08
CA VAL A 44 -1.10 -5.06 -11.05
C VAL A 44 -0.01 -4.26 -11.74
N GLY A 45 0.16 -3.00 -11.33
CA GLY A 45 1.22 -2.14 -11.87
C GLY A 45 2.60 -2.71 -11.60
N GLU A 46 3.47 -2.73 -12.62
CA GLU A 46 4.80 -3.34 -12.55
C GLU A 46 5.66 -2.78 -11.40
N LYS A 47 5.54 -1.47 -11.11
CA LYS A 47 6.22 -0.82 -9.98
C LYS A 47 5.94 -1.48 -8.62
N TYR A 48 4.71 -1.97 -8.42
CA TYR A 48 4.33 -2.66 -7.18
C TYR A 48 4.93 -4.07 -7.12
N ILE A 49 4.97 -4.75 -8.26
CA ILE A 49 5.60 -6.08 -8.39
C ILE A 49 7.10 -5.98 -8.12
N HIS A 50 7.78 -4.97 -8.68
CA HIS A 50 9.19 -4.70 -8.41
C HIS A 50 9.46 -4.33 -6.95
N ALA A 51 8.59 -3.50 -6.34
CA ALA A 51 8.72 -3.15 -4.92
C ALA A 51 8.70 -4.40 -4.02
N ILE A 52 7.80 -5.35 -4.30
CA ILE A 52 7.77 -6.62 -3.56
C ILE A 52 8.99 -7.49 -3.90
N ASN A 53 9.24 -7.73 -5.20
CA ASN A 53 10.27 -8.66 -5.63
C ASN A 53 11.69 -8.20 -5.27
N GLN A 54 12.03 -6.95 -5.59
CA GLN A 54 13.37 -6.40 -5.43
C GLN A 54 13.51 -5.61 -4.13
N GLY A 55 12.55 -4.72 -3.85
CA GLY A 55 12.59 -3.83 -2.68
C GLY A 55 12.49 -4.57 -1.35
N SER A 56 11.57 -5.54 -1.26
CA SER A 56 11.34 -6.33 -0.04
C SER A 56 11.90 -7.75 -0.07
N GLN A 57 12.48 -8.17 -1.22
CA GLN A 57 12.99 -9.53 -1.43
C GLN A 57 11.95 -10.64 -1.21
N CYS A 58 10.65 -10.33 -1.36
CA CYS A 58 9.52 -11.25 -1.21
C CYS A 58 8.98 -11.71 -2.57
N LEU A 59 8.36 -12.88 -2.66
CA LEU A 59 7.74 -13.38 -3.89
C LEU A 59 6.35 -12.75 -4.08
N PRO A 60 6.10 -11.97 -5.15
CA PRO A 60 4.77 -11.43 -5.41
C PRO A 60 3.84 -12.53 -5.93
N TRP A 61 2.67 -12.68 -5.32
CA TRP A 61 1.59 -13.50 -5.82
C TRP A 61 0.41 -12.61 -6.21
N LEU A 62 0.14 -12.51 -7.51
CA LEU A 62 -0.98 -11.76 -8.04
C LEU A 62 -2.28 -12.57 -7.83
N VAL A 63 -3.18 -12.04 -7.01
CA VAL A 63 -4.44 -12.70 -6.65
C VAL A 63 -5.57 -12.15 -7.52
N PRO A 64 -6.18 -12.95 -8.40
CA PRO A 64 -7.29 -12.51 -9.23
C PRO A 64 -8.52 -12.11 -8.41
N SER A 65 -8.99 -10.88 -8.61
CA SER A 65 -10.27 -10.39 -8.07
C SER A 65 -11.45 -10.88 -8.93
N LEU A 66 -11.82 -12.15 -8.81
CA LEU A 66 -12.88 -12.76 -9.62
C LEU A 66 -14.29 -12.29 -9.20
N PRO A 67 -15.32 -12.40 -10.08
CA PRO A 67 -16.71 -12.16 -9.69
C PRO A 67 -17.19 -13.05 -8.55
N ASN A 68 -16.72 -14.30 -8.54
CA ASN A 68 -16.79 -15.21 -7.40
C ASN A 68 -15.39 -15.23 -6.76
N PRO A 69 -15.15 -14.50 -5.66
CA PRO A 69 -13.82 -14.35 -5.08
C PRO A 69 -13.19 -15.69 -4.69
N ILE A 70 -11.86 -15.74 -4.73
CA ILE A 70 -11.09 -16.86 -4.16
C ILE A 70 -11.34 -16.89 -2.65
N GLU A 71 -11.50 -18.09 -2.09
CA GLU A 71 -11.68 -18.27 -0.65
C GLU A 71 -10.49 -17.66 0.11
N LEU A 72 -10.80 -16.88 1.15
CA LEU A 72 -9.76 -16.17 1.89
C LEU A 72 -8.78 -17.13 2.58
N ASP A 73 -9.27 -18.29 3.01
CA ASP A 73 -8.43 -19.34 3.61
C ASP A 73 -7.35 -19.84 2.66
N ASP A 74 -7.67 -20.01 1.37
CA ASP A 74 -6.70 -20.41 0.36
C ASP A 74 -5.64 -19.32 0.17
N ILE A 75 -6.03 -18.04 0.25
CA ILE A 75 -5.09 -16.92 0.17
C ILE A 75 -4.14 -16.90 1.38
N PHE A 76 -4.66 -17.02 2.59
CA PHE A 76 -3.85 -17.01 3.80
C PHE A 76 -2.99 -18.27 3.96
N GLN A 77 -3.43 -19.43 3.44
CA GLN A 77 -2.62 -20.64 3.46
C GLN A 77 -1.36 -20.51 2.58
N GLN A 78 -1.42 -19.70 1.52
CA GLN A 78 -0.35 -19.57 0.53
C GLN A 78 0.49 -18.30 0.68
N SER A 79 0.06 -17.32 1.48
CA SER A 79 0.76 -16.04 1.65
C SER A 79 1.19 -15.79 3.10
N ASP A 80 2.32 -15.11 3.23
CA ASP A 80 2.90 -14.70 4.51
C ASP A 80 2.61 -13.21 4.82
N GLY A 81 1.98 -12.50 3.87
CA GLY A 81 1.59 -11.10 4.00
C GLY A 81 0.72 -10.63 2.84
N ILE A 82 0.03 -9.51 3.04
CA ILE A 82 -0.87 -8.90 2.06
C ILE A 82 -0.32 -7.52 1.66
N PHE A 83 -0.33 -7.22 0.36
CA PHE A 83 -0.02 -5.89 -0.15
C PHE A 83 -1.15 -5.34 -1.01
N LEU A 84 -1.78 -4.26 -0.54
CA LEU A 84 -2.85 -3.55 -1.25
C LEU A 84 -2.27 -2.35 -1.98
N THR A 85 -2.35 -2.39 -3.31
CA THR A 85 -1.74 -1.39 -4.19
C THR A 85 -2.60 -0.13 -4.32
N GLY A 86 -2.03 0.93 -4.90
CA GLY A 86 -2.84 2.00 -5.47
C GLY A 86 -3.47 1.58 -6.79
N SER A 87 -4.53 2.28 -7.21
CA SER A 87 -5.17 2.09 -8.50
C SER A 87 -5.88 3.38 -8.92
N TRP A 88 -6.22 3.45 -10.20
CA TRP A 88 -7.01 4.53 -10.78
C TRP A 88 -8.50 4.42 -10.41
N SER A 89 -8.96 3.21 -10.07
CA SER A 89 -10.32 3.02 -9.58
C SER A 89 -10.47 3.50 -8.14
N ASN A 90 -11.68 3.84 -7.75
CA ASN A 90 -12.04 4.25 -6.41
C ASN A 90 -12.81 3.12 -5.71
N VAL A 91 -12.87 3.16 -4.38
CA VAL A 91 -13.74 2.27 -3.60
C VAL A 91 -15.20 2.68 -3.86
N HIS A 92 -16.07 1.71 -4.12
CA HIS A 92 -17.47 2.00 -4.41
C HIS A 92 -18.17 2.70 -3.21
N PRO A 93 -18.91 3.80 -3.42
CA PRO A 93 -19.58 4.56 -2.34
C PRO A 93 -20.48 3.78 -1.40
N LYS A 94 -21.13 2.70 -1.90
CA LYS A 94 -21.96 1.78 -1.11
C LYS A 94 -21.26 1.15 0.09
N HIS A 95 -19.92 1.11 0.10
CA HIS A 95 -19.15 0.53 1.19
C HIS A 95 -18.93 1.48 2.36
N TYR A 96 -19.22 2.78 2.20
CA TYR A 96 -18.99 3.80 3.22
C TYR A 96 -20.11 4.84 3.31
N ASP A 97 -21.32 4.48 2.84
CA ASP A 97 -22.51 5.35 2.80
C ASP A 97 -22.24 6.71 2.11
N GLY A 98 -21.38 6.68 1.09
CA GLY A 98 -21.03 7.86 0.30
C GLY A 98 -22.11 8.23 -0.73
N PRO A 99 -22.09 9.47 -1.26
CA PRO A 99 -22.95 9.85 -2.37
C PRO A 99 -22.61 9.04 -3.63
N GLU A 100 -23.55 8.97 -4.57
CA GLU A 100 -23.31 8.35 -5.88
C GLU A 100 -22.07 8.95 -6.56
N ALA A 101 -21.26 8.08 -7.16
CA ALA A 101 -20.06 8.50 -7.86
C ALA A 101 -20.44 9.29 -9.13
N ARG A 102 -19.63 10.30 -9.48
CA ARG A 102 -19.81 11.05 -10.73
C ARG A 102 -19.59 10.15 -11.96
N ASP A 103 -20.23 10.50 -13.06
CA ASP A 103 -20.00 9.86 -14.35
C ASP A 103 -18.51 9.83 -14.71
N GLY A 104 -18.02 8.68 -15.17
CA GLY A 104 -16.63 8.48 -15.56
C GLY A 104 -15.68 8.13 -14.40
N VAL A 105 -16.15 8.14 -13.15
CA VAL A 105 -15.37 7.58 -12.03
C VAL A 105 -15.26 6.07 -12.19
N LEU A 106 -14.02 5.56 -12.23
CA LEU A 106 -13.77 4.13 -12.30
C LEU A 106 -14.04 3.49 -10.94
N LEU A 107 -14.93 2.50 -10.90
CA LEU A 107 -15.24 1.69 -9.72
C LEU A 107 -14.91 0.23 -10.03
N ASP A 108 -14.15 -0.41 -9.15
CA ASP A 108 -13.74 -1.81 -9.30
C ASP A 108 -14.36 -2.65 -8.17
N GLU A 109 -15.64 -3.01 -8.37
CA GLU A 109 -16.39 -3.77 -7.38
C GLU A 109 -15.82 -5.17 -7.14
N GLN A 110 -15.20 -5.78 -8.15
CA GLN A 110 -14.58 -7.09 -7.99
C GLN A 110 -13.39 -7.01 -7.06
N ARG A 111 -12.53 -5.98 -7.22
CA ARG A 111 -11.46 -5.72 -6.26
C ARG A 111 -12.01 -5.38 -4.88
N ASP A 112 -13.06 -4.57 -4.77
CA ASP A 112 -13.66 -4.22 -3.47
C ASP A 112 -14.20 -5.46 -2.74
N ASN A 113 -14.87 -6.35 -3.47
CA ASN A 113 -15.41 -7.61 -2.94
C ASN A 113 -14.34 -8.56 -2.38
N LEU A 114 -13.11 -8.53 -2.93
CA LEU A 114 -11.98 -9.29 -2.40
C LEU A 114 -11.24 -8.54 -1.29
N ALA A 115 -10.88 -7.27 -1.52
CA ALA A 115 -9.99 -6.51 -0.65
C ALA A 115 -10.59 -6.23 0.73
N LEU A 116 -11.85 -5.78 0.79
CA LEU A 116 -12.48 -5.40 2.06
C LEU A 116 -12.57 -6.55 3.09
N PRO A 117 -13.03 -7.76 2.73
CA PRO A 117 -13.00 -8.88 3.68
C PRO A 117 -11.57 -9.40 3.92
N LEU A 118 -10.68 -9.38 2.90
CA LEU A 118 -9.27 -9.75 3.07
C LEU A 118 -8.56 -8.88 4.11
N ILE A 119 -8.82 -7.56 4.14
CA ILE A 119 -8.27 -6.64 5.14
C ILE A 119 -8.68 -7.05 6.55
N ARG A 120 -9.98 -7.25 6.76
CA ARG A 120 -10.52 -7.59 8.09
C ARG A 120 -9.91 -8.89 8.59
N GLU A 121 -9.86 -9.90 7.72
CA GLU A 121 -9.35 -11.21 8.05
C GLU A 121 -7.83 -11.19 8.29
N ALA A 122 -7.06 -10.44 7.50
CA ALA A 122 -5.62 -10.30 7.69
C ALA A 122 -5.29 -9.74 9.06
N VAL A 123 -6.01 -8.68 9.49
CA VAL A 123 -5.83 -8.09 10.82
C VAL A 123 -6.28 -9.06 11.92
N ALA A 124 -7.42 -9.72 11.76
CA ALA A 124 -7.90 -10.72 12.72
C ALA A 124 -6.89 -11.86 12.92
N ARG A 125 -6.21 -12.28 11.85
CA ARG A 125 -5.16 -13.31 11.86
C ARG A 125 -3.77 -12.79 12.24
N SER A 126 -3.61 -11.49 12.48
CA SER A 126 -2.30 -10.84 12.66
C SER A 126 -1.31 -11.10 11.51
N VAL A 127 -1.84 -11.23 10.29
CA VAL A 127 -1.04 -11.33 9.06
C VAL A 127 -0.56 -9.92 8.68
N PRO A 128 0.75 -9.72 8.40
CA PRO A 128 1.27 -8.44 7.98
C PRO A 128 0.54 -7.90 6.74
N LEU A 129 0.05 -6.67 6.83
CA LEU A 129 -0.66 -6.01 5.73
C LEU A 129 -0.06 -4.62 5.51
N PHE A 130 0.26 -4.31 4.26
CA PHE A 130 0.70 -2.98 3.83
C PHE A 130 -0.22 -2.47 2.73
N ALA A 131 -0.58 -1.18 2.78
CA ALA A 131 -1.57 -0.62 1.86
C ALA A 131 -1.17 0.79 1.41
N VAL A 132 -1.33 1.06 0.11
CA VAL A 132 -0.85 2.30 -0.53
C VAL A 132 -1.98 2.93 -1.35
N CYS A 133 -2.15 4.26 -1.26
CA CYS A 133 -3.14 5.03 -2.02
C CYS A 133 -4.57 4.43 -1.87
N ARG A 134 -5.16 3.88 -2.94
CA ARG A 134 -6.46 3.18 -2.87
C ARG A 134 -6.48 2.09 -1.80
N GLY A 135 -5.41 1.30 -1.66
CA GLY A 135 -5.32 0.29 -0.59
C GLY A 135 -5.48 0.87 0.80
N PHE A 136 -4.94 2.07 1.04
CA PHE A 136 -5.10 2.76 2.34
C PHE A 136 -6.55 3.22 2.55
N GLN A 137 -7.22 3.68 1.50
CA GLN A 137 -8.65 4.03 1.54
C GLN A 137 -9.51 2.78 1.81
N GLU A 138 -9.20 1.65 1.17
CA GLU A 138 -9.86 0.35 1.42
C GLU A 138 -9.74 -0.06 2.89
N MET A 139 -8.56 0.11 3.52
CA MET A 139 -8.40 -0.16 4.95
C MET A 139 -9.34 0.70 5.81
N ASN A 140 -9.40 2.00 5.54
CA ASN A 140 -10.29 2.91 6.27
C ASN A 140 -11.77 2.47 6.13
N VAL A 141 -12.21 2.18 4.91
CA VAL A 141 -13.58 1.71 4.63
C VAL A 141 -13.86 0.35 5.26
N ALA A 142 -12.91 -0.57 5.24
CA ALA A 142 -13.07 -1.90 5.86
C ALA A 142 -13.38 -1.80 7.37
N TYR A 143 -12.89 -0.75 8.05
CA TYR A 143 -13.13 -0.45 9.46
C TYR A 143 -14.21 0.61 9.72
N GLY A 144 -15.05 0.91 8.72
CA GLY A 144 -16.22 1.78 8.88
C GLY A 144 -15.93 3.28 8.76
N GLY A 145 -14.76 3.66 8.26
CA GLY A 145 -14.46 5.04 7.91
C GLY A 145 -15.09 5.48 6.59
N SER A 146 -15.27 6.80 6.42
CA SER A 146 -15.77 7.44 5.19
C SER A 146 -14.63 7.97 4.31
N LEU A 147 -14.94 8.31 3.05
CA LEU A 147 -14.00 8.91 2.11
C LEU A 147 -14.53 10.22 1.51
N HIS A 148 -13.63 11.18 1.27
CA HIS A 148 -13.90 12.32 0.42
C HIS A 148 -13.64 11.95 -1.05
N GLN A 149 -14.69 11.86 -1.87
CA GLN A 149 -14.55 11.50 -3.29
C GLN A 149 -13.80 12.57 -4.11
N HIS A 150 -13.92 13.84 -3.70
CA HIS A 150 -13.32 14.99 -4.38
C HIS A 150 -12.61 15.88 -3.37
N ILE A 151 -11.50 15.41 -2.82
CA ILE A 151 -10.76 16.12 -1.75
C ILE A 151 -10.38 17.55 -2.12
N HIS A 152 -10.09 17.82 -3.40
CA HIS A 152 -9.77 19.15 -3.93
C HIS A 152 -10.93 20.16 -3.88
N GLU A 153 -12.17 19.68 -3.70
CA GLU A 153 -13.36 20.52 -3.56
C GLU A 153 -13.76 20.70 -2.09
N VAL A 154 -13.13 19.97 -1.16
CA VAL A 154 -13.42 20.07 0.27
C VAL A 154 -12.76 21.33 0.82
N PRO A 155 -13.54 22.28 1.38
CA PRO A 155 -12.98 23.50 1.96
C PRO A 155 -11.91 23.19 3.02
N SER A 156 -10.95 24.09 3.15
CA SER A 156 -10.06 24.09 4.31
C SER A 156 -10.84 24.38 5.58
N GLU A 157 -10.45 23.72 6.66
CA GLU A 157 -10.94 24.06 8.00
C GLU A 157 -10.52 25.49 8.38
N PRO A 158 -11.35 26.25 9.10
CA PRO A 158 -10.99 27.58 9.58
C PRO A 158 -9.67 27.56 10.37
N GLY A 159 -8.74 28.44 10.01
CA GLY A 159 -7.42 28.52 10.65
C GLY A 159 -6.34 27.63 10.03
N TYR A 160 -6.66 26.86 8.99
CA TYR A 160 -5.69 26.11 8.21
C TYR A 160 -5.42 26.77 6.85
N ALA A 161 -4.26 26.48 6.26
CA ALA A 161 -3.92 26.91 4.91
C ALA A 161 -4.89 26.28 3.88
N PRO A 162 -4.99 26.84 2.64
CA PRO A 162 -5.71 26.21 1.55
C PRO A 162 -5.28 24.74 1.40
N ARG A 163 -6.26 23.85 1.24
CA ARG A 163 -6.02 22.42 1.08
C ARG A 163 -5.20 22.21 -0.19
N PHE A 164 -4.17 21.40 -0.08
CA PHE A 164 -3.33 21.03 -1.21
C PHE A 164 -4.14 20.22 -2.23
N ASP A 165 -3.97 20.47 -3.53
CA ASP A 165 -4.55 19.62 -4.56
C ASP A 165 -3.72 18.35 -4.68
N HIS A 166 -4.24 17.26 -4.14
CA HIS A 166 -3.56 15.96 -4.04
C HIS A 166 -3.55 15.15 -5.33
N ARG A 167 -3.95 15.75 -6.46
CA ARG A 167 -3.97 15.07 -7.77
C ARG A 167 -2.70 15.39 -8.55
N GLU A 168 -2.29 14.44 -9.35
CA GLU A 168 -1.21 14.62 -10.32
C GLU A 168 -1.66 15.46 -11.52
N ASP A 169 -0.71 16.18 -12.13
CA ASP A 169 -0.86 16.70 -13.48
C ASP A 169 -0.66 15.58 -14.49
N LYS A 170 -1.75 15.13 -15.13
CA LYS A 170 -1.75 14.00 -16.07
C LYS A 170 -0.97 14.27 -17.35
N ASP A 171 -0.74 15.53 -17.68
CA ASP A 171 0.02 15.93 -18.87
C ASP A 171 1.52 16.06 -18.57
N ALA A 172 1.90 16.05 -17.28
CA ALA A 172 3.30 16.10 -16.88
C ALA A 172 4.04 14.77 -17.13
N PRO A 173 5.36 14.80 -17.33
CA PRO A 173 6.19 13.59 -17.34
C PRO A 173 6.04 12.73 -16.08
N LEU A 174 6.21 11.41 -16.19
CA LEU A 174 6.00 10.49 -15.06
C LEU A 174 6.92 10.76 -13.87
N ASP A 175 8.16 11.18 -14.10
CA ASP A 175 9.09 11.57 -13.02
C ASP A 175 8.60 12.80 -12.24
N VAL A 176 7.85 13.68 -12.89
CA VAL A 176 7.17 14.81 -12.24
C VAL A 176 5.93 14.34 -11.50
N GLN A 177 5.08 13.51 -12.13
CA GLN A 177 3.87 12.95 -11.49
C GLN A 177 4.19 12.16 -10.21
N TYR A 178 5.32 11.45 -10.17
CA TYR A 178 5.76 10.68 -9.00
C TYR A 178 6.80 11.39 -8.12
N GLY A 179 7.15 12.64 -8.44
CA GLY A 179 8.09 13.46 -7.68
C GLY A 179 7.51 13.96 -6.35
N PRO A 180 8.35 14.52 -5.45
CA PRO A 180 7.89 15.15 -4.22
C PRO A 180 6.84 16.24 -4.47
N ALA A 181 5.71 16.17 -3.77
CA ALA A 181 4.59 17.08 -3.91
C ALA A 181 4.35 17.90 -2.63
N HIS A 182 4.42 17.26 -1.47
CA HIS A 182 4.26 17.92 -0.17
C HIS A 182 4.90 17.14 0.98
N SER A 183 5.12 17.82 2.10
CA SER A 183 5.56 17.22 3.35
C SER A 183 4.41 16.52 4.08
N VAL A 184 4.72 15.47 4.85
CA VAL A 184 3.81 14.89 5.84
C VAL A 184 4.50 14.76 7.19
N THR A 185 3.76 15.10 8.25
CA THR A 185 4.22 14.93 9.62
C THR A 185 3.85 13.54 10.12
N LEU A 186 4.85 12.75 10.49
CA LEU A 186 4.68 11.42 11.07
C LEU A 186 4.41 11.52 12.56
N LYS A 187 3.47 10.72 13.05
CA LYS A 187 3.15 10.66 14.48
C LYS A 187 4.37 10.20 15.28
N GLU A 188 4.80 11.01 16.25
CA GLU A 188 5.87 10.64 17.18
C GLU A 188 5.61 9.28 17.82
N LYS A 189 6.64 8.43 17.86
CA LYS A 189 6.59 7.05 18.38
C LYS A 189 5.62 6.12 17.62
N GLY A 190 5.06 6.56 16.50
CA GLY A 190 4.32 5.71 15.58
C GLY A 190 5.25 4.86 14.72
N ILE A 191 4.71 3.80 14.12
CA ILE A 191 5.48 2.82 13.33
C ILE A 191 6.31 3.50 12.24
N LEU A 192 5.71 4.42 11.46
CA LEU A 192 6.43 5.10 10.37
C LEU A 192 7.60 5.95 10.88
N ALA A 193 7.42 6.72 11.95
CA ALA A 193 8.51 7.53 12.52
C ALA A 193 9.64 6.64 13.07
N THR A 194 9.29 5.48 13.65
CA THR A 194 10.28 4.49 14.10
C THR A 194 11.05 3.87 12.93
N LEU A 195 10.38 3.55 11.83
CA LEU A 195 11.02 2.96 10.65
C LEU A 195 11.91 3.94 9.89
N THR A 196 11.50 5.21 9.77
CA THR A 196 12.24 6.23 9.01
C THR A 196 13.29 6.96 9.85
N GLY A 197 13.17 6.96 11.18
CA GLY A 197 14.04 7.72 12.08
C GLY A 197 13.80 9.24 12.05
N THR A 198 12.71 9.70 11.42
CA THR A 198 12.32 11.12 11.31
C THR A 198 10.82 11.28 11.58
N THR A 199 10.39 12.49 11.92
CA THR A 199 8.97 12.86 12.09
C THR A 199 8.42 13.65 10.90
N GLU A 200 9.22 13.88 9.87
CA GLU A 200 8.82 14.60 8.66
C GLU A 200 9.47 13.97 7.44
N ILE A 201 8.69 13.79 6.38
CA ILE A 201 9.13 13.24 5.08
C ILE A 201 8.41 13.96 3.93
N GLU A 202 9.07 14.05 2.79
CA GLU A 202 8.46 14.46 1.52
C GLU A 202 7.83 13.26 0.81
N VAL A 203 6.64 13.44 0.25
CA VAL A 203 5.91 12.40 -0.48
C VAL A 203 5.34 12.92 -1.79
N ASN A 204 5.11 12.02 -2.75
CA ASN A 204 4.23 12.31 -3.88
C ASN A 204 2.75 12.26 -3.43
N SER A 205 1.85 12.69 -4.30
CA SER A 205 0.41 12.68 -4.07
C SER A 205 -0.36 12.29 -5.32
#